data_AF-A0A951L994-F1
#
_entry.id   AF-A0A951L994-F1
#
_cell.length_a   1.000
_cell.length_b   1.000
_cell.length_c   1.000
_cell.angle_alpha   90.00
_cell.angle_beta   90.00
_cell.angle_gamma   90.00
#
_symmetry.space_group_name_H-M   'P 1'
#
loop_
_entity.id
_entity.type
_entity.pdbx_description
1 polymer ?
#
loop_
_entity_poly.entity_id
_entity_poly.type
_entity_poly.pdbx_seq_one_letter_code
_entity_poly.pdbx_strand_id
1 'polypeptide(L)'
;MDTLDIGKFHAEGLLHLNDAASIREDETYDFYVFNWHFVTMASDIDPLAIKRLPVPKFTVVLELAPGDPLMLVPREVFDGYMVLDPTAEENGRLVAFPRPLEMDGREGRVFRGAVPTIGSFGFGTPAKGFELLVEAVNREFDKAIVRINIPHGQYVETDIIHRMPYAERVKDVCRQIAKPGIEVSFTNEFLSPTELVQWCTQNDLNCFMYTRALPGLSATTDQCIISGQPLLTLTNDTFRHIHRYIEPYPFQGLRKAIATTGKTVRLIQQEWSKERFQDKFHQMLSDAGIITMPHIEKCVPHIAQTDSIFVISRNSPGADNPFDYARKIANSIGRSRQHQIRHISYESAVETLASLGPSGAAGIVFVDYDLAACIQLDAIVSTLPCRKIIIPRADELRETEYPYTWANVVIIPRLPIIPFHTTSAGLKTPARIVLLGFSANSALLQEIIQKVLGEVPTAEVVVECDAPDPAAVAKKGTAPSGEAQPHVSWAFLKSGDRSLPDYFGESSLIIANNDPARTQELESLISIAMVTERPVVFTRRGVFPQLLGRELYVEDHSIAEIIRMGMAAHIKVLYDFGEWTFATALRRILDESWRPTISPVPDNAIVALSPAQFLQVAALGTGVTVTGHEKRVHFRH
;
A
#
# COMPACT_ATOMS: atom_id res chain seq x y z
N MET A 1 -4.02 -30.30 -20.39
CA MET A 1 -5.46 -30.44 -20.08
C MET A 1 -6.07 -31.63 -20.81
N ASP A 2 -5.53 -31.99 -21.98
CA ASP A 2 -6.06 -33.04 -22.86
C ASP A 2 -5.98 -34.47 -22.27
N THR A 3 -5.19 -34.66 -21.22
CA THR A 3 -5.06 -35.92 -20.48
C THR A 3 -5.96 -36.00 -19.26
N LEU A 4 -6.61 -34.90 -18.86
CA LEU A 4 -7.47 -34.84 -17.68
C LEU A 4 -8.90 -35.19 -18.08
N ASP A 5 -9.52 -36.10 -17.35
CA ASP A 5 -10.95 -36.36 -17.47
C ASP A 5 -11.72 -35.27 -16.72
N ILE A 6 -11.93 -34.14 -17.40
CA ILE A 6 -12.63 -32.97 -16.85
C ILE A 6 -14.08 -33.33 -16.45
N GLY A 7 -14.72 -34.27 -17.16
CA GLY A 7 -16.07 -34.71 -16.87
C GLY A 7 -16.15 -35.47 -15.54
N LYS A 8 -15.19 -36.37 -15.31
CA LYS A 8 -15.09 -37.14 -14.07
C LYS A 8 -14.61 -36.30 -12.89
N PHE A 9 -13.68 -35.37 -13.11
CA PHE A 9 -13.28 -34.39 -12.09
C PHE A 9 -14.48 -33.57 -11.59
N HIS A 10 -15.33 -33.11 -12.50
CA HIS A 10 -16.54 -32.35 -12.14
C HIS A 10 -17.55 -33.18 -11.35
N ALA A 11 -17.67 -34.48 -11.64
CA ALA A 11 -18.64 -35.37 -10.98
C ALA A 11 -18.16 -35.87 -9.61
N GLU A 12 -16.86 -36.11 -9.46
CA GLU A 12 -16.29 -36.84 -8.31
C GLU A 12 -15.38 -35.96 -7.44
N GLY A 13 -14.98 -34.77 -7.91
CA GLY A 13 -14.06 -33.86 -7.22
C GLY A 13 -12.61 -34.36 -7.18
N LEU A 14 -12.29 -35.45 -7.88
CA LEU A 14 -10.98 -36.09 -7.92
C LEU A 14 -10.38 -36.00 -9.31
N LEU A 15 -9.12 -35.61 -9.40
CA LEU A 15 -8.43 -35.42 -10.67
C LEU A 15 -8.08 -36.80 -11.27
N HIS A 16 -8.80 -37.20 -12.32
CA HIS A 16 -8.54 -38.45 -13.04
C HIS A 16 -7.86 -38.16 -14.38
N LEU A 17 -6.90 -39.00 -14.75
CA LEU A 17 -6.36 -39.02 -16.10
C LEU A 17 -7.24 -39.90 -16.98
N ASN A 18 -7.46 -39.53 -18.24
CA ASN A 18 -8.19 -40.36 -19.21
C ASN A 18 -7.43 -41.68 -19.42
N ASP A 19 -8.04 -42.83 -19.11
CA ASP A 19 -7.45 -44.18 -19.30
C ASP A 19 -7.05 -44.47 -20.77
N ALA A 20 -7.61 -43.72 -21.73
CA ALA A 20 -7.31 -43.83 -23.16
C ALA A 20 -6.12 -42.98 -23.62
N ALA A 21 -5.60 -42.07 -22.78
CA ALA A 21 -4.31 -41.47 -23.01
C ALA A 21 -3.26 -42.46 -22.51
N SER A 22 -2.94 -43.47 -23.34
CA SER A 22 -1.63 -44.07 -23.27
C SER A 22 -0.65 -42.90 -23.40
N ILE A 23 -0.10 -42.42 -22.28
CA ILE A 23 1.12 -41.65 -22.30
C ILE A 23 2.01 -42.51 -23.17
N ARG A 24 2.32 -42.04 -24.39
CA ARG A 24 3.30 -42.72 -25.21
C ARG A 24 4.54 -42.74 -24.34
N GLU A 25 4.89 -43.91 -23.81
CA GLU A 25 6.08 -44.11 -22.98
C GLU A 25 7.36 -43.65 -23.72
N ASP A 26 7.24 -43.43 -25.04
CA ASP A 26 8.27 -42.96 -25.95
C ASP A 26 8.38 -41.43 -26.13
N GLU A 27 7.50 -40.60 -25.56
CA GLU A 27 7.63 -39.13 -25.67
C GLU A 27 8.50 -38.57 -24.54
N THR A 28 9.82 -38.56 -24.77
CA THR A 28 10.79 -37.90 -23.89
C THR A 28 10.70 -36.39 -24.08
N TYR A 29 10.30 -35.66 -23.03
CA TYR A 29 10.35 -34.19 -23.01
C TYR A 29 11.79 -33.71 -22.80
N ASP A 30 12.19 -32.63 -23.48
CA ASP A 30 13.50 -32.00 -23.22
C ASP A 30 13.53 -31.24 -21.88
N PHE A 31 12.38 -30.75 -21.42
CA PHE A 31 12.21 -30.06 -20.13
C PHE A 31 10.73 -29.93 -19.75
N TYR A 32 10.46 -29.49 -18.51
CA TYR A 32 9.12 -29.13 -18.02
C TYR A 32 9.06 -27.67 -17.55
N VAL A 33 7.90 -27.03 -17.72
CA VAL A 33 7.61 -25.71 -17.14
C VAL A 33 6.34 -25.79 -16.29
N PHE A 34 6.45 -25.38 -15.03
CA PHE A 34 5.34 -25.38 -14.08
C PHE A 34 4.89 -23.95 -13.78
N ASN A 35 3.62 -23.64 -14.00
CA ASN A 35 3.02 -22.41 -13.48
C ASN A 35 2.66 -22.59 -11.99
N TRP A 36 3.67 -22.63 -11.10
CA TRP A 36 3.45 -23.01 -9.70
C TRP A 36 2.61 -21.97 -8.96
N HIS A 37 1.50 -22.41 -8.39
CA HIS A 37 0.66 -21.58 -7.54
C HIS A 37 0.42 -22.28 -6.19
N PHE A 38 0.82 -21.62 -5.10
CA PHE A 38 0.83 -22.22 -3.77
C PHE A 38 -0.56 -22.64 -3.26
N VAL A 39 -1.64 -21.99 -3.72
CA VAL A 39 -3.01 -22.35 -3.29
C VAL A 39 -3.57 -23.55 -4.04
N THR A 40 -3.25 -23.68 -5.33
CA THR A 40 -3.94 -24.64 -6.23
C THR A 40 -3.07 -25.84 -6.61
N MET A 41 -1.77 -25.82 -6.27
CA MET A 41 -0.85 -26.91 -6.60
C MET A 41 -0.15 -27.49 -5.37
N ALA A 42 0.10 -26.70 -4.32
CA ALA A 42 0.90 -27.18 -3.19
C ALA A 42 0.20 -28.29 -2.38
N SER A 43 -1.13 -28.34 -2.36
CA SER A 43 -1.92 -29.41 -1.75
C SER A 43 -1.90 -30.72 -2.54
N ASP A 44 -1.76 -30.63 -3.86
CA ASP A 44 -2.08 -31.73 -4.78
C ASP A 44 -0.83 -32.32 -5.45
N ILE A 45 0.31 -31.62 -5.39
CA ILE A 45 1.54 -32.01 -6.08
C ILE A 45 2.71 -32.05 -5.09
N ASP A 46 3.24 -33.25 -4.86
CA ASP A 46 4.47 -33.46 -4.08
C ASP A 46 5.67 -32.83 -4.81
N PRO A 47 6.35 -31.82 -4.23
CA PRO A 47 7.52 -31.21 -4.84
C PRO A 47 8.68 -32.20 -5.06
N LEU A 48 8.77 -33.28 -4.27
CA LEU A 48 9.76 -34.35 -4.49
C LEU A 48 9.44 -35.17 -5.73
N ALA A 49 8.17 -35.31 -6.12
CA ALA A 49 7.80 -35.95 -7.38
C ALA A 49 8.30 -35.14 -8.58
N ILE A 50 8.16 -33.80 -8.53
CA ILE A 50 8.72 -32.92 -9.56
C ILE A 50 10.25 -33.05 -9.62
N LYS A 51 10.92 -33.12 -8.46
CA LYS A 51 12.38 -33.25 -8.38
C LYS A 51 12.91 -34.58 -8.96
N ARG A 52 12.08 -35.63 -9.01
CA ARG A 52 12.45 -36.94 -9.59
C ARG A 52 12.35 -36.97 -11.12
N LEU A 53 11.83 -35.93 -11.77
CA LEU A 53 11.76 -35.87 -13.23
C LEU A 53 13.18 -35.91 -13.82
N PRO A 54 13.42 -36.68 -14.90
CA PRO A 54 14.77 -36.97 -15.39
C PRO A 54 15.39 -35.85 -16.24
N VAL A 55 14.63 -34.78 -16.51
CA VAL A 55 15.02 -33.67 -17.39
C VAL A 55 14.84 -32.34 -16.67
N PRO A 56 15.51 -31.26 -17.13
CA PRO A 56 15.43 -29.96 -16.49
C PRO A 56 13.98 -29.50 -16.30
N LYS A 57 13.74 -28.80 -15.20
CA LYS A 57 12.43 -28.22 -14.96
C LYS A 57 12.48 -26.81 -14.39
N PHE A 58 11.55 -26.02 -14.89
CA PHE A 58 11.45 -24.61 -14.63
C PHE A 58 10.11 -24.31 -13.97
N THR A 59 10.02 -23.18 -13.30
CA THR A 59 8.73 -22.68 -12.81
C THR A 59 8.55 -21.20 -13.06
N VAL A 60 7.34 -20.81 -13.43
CA VAL A 60 6.91 -19.41 -13.44
C VAL A 60 6.57 -19.01 -12.01
N VAL A 61 7.25 -17.98 -11.51
CA VAL A 61 7.03 -17.43 -10.18
C VAL A 61 6.08 -16.24 -10.31
N LEU A 62 4.81 -16.44 -9.95
CA LEU A 62 3.77 -15.41 -10.01
C LEU A 62 3.72 -14.54 -8.76
N GLU A 63 3.77 -15.18 -7.59
CA GLU A 63 3.66 -14.53 -6.29
C GLU A 63 5.04 -14.40 -5.66
N LEU A 64 5.53 -13.17 -5.60
CA LEU A 64 6.88 -12.87 -5.09
C LEU A 64 6.88 -11.67 -4.15
N ALA A 65 7.63 -11.79 -3.04
CA ALA A 65 7.82 -10.74 -2.08
C ALA A 65 9.07 -9.91 -2.41
N PRO A 66 9.14 -8.63 -2.01
CA PRO A 66 10.39 -7.90 -2.04
C PRO A 66 11.49 -8.57 -1.23
N GLY A 67 12.67 -8.74 -1.84
CA GLY A 67 13.83 -9.39 -1.21
C GLY A 67 13.78 -10.91 -1.15
N ASP A 68 12.60 -11.54 -1.27
CA ASP A 68 12.47 -12.98 -1.36
C ASP A 68 11.52 -13.42 -2.49
N PRO A 69 12.05 -13.55 -3.72
CA PRO A 69 11.25 -13.98 -4.86
C PRO A 69 10.65 -15.39 -4.71
N LEU A 70 11.21 -16.24 -3.85
CA LEU A 70 10.80 -17.65 -3.71
C LEU A 70 9.99 -17.92 -2.45
N MET A 71 9.48 -16.88 -1.76
CA MET A 71 8.74 -17.02 -0.50
C MET A 71 7.61 -18.07 -0.57
N LEU A 72 6.93 -18.19 -1.72
CA LEU A 72 5.78 -19.09 -1.93
C LEU A 72 6.06 -20.23 -2.92
N VAL A 73 7.34 -20.44 -3.28
CA VAL A 73 7.76 -21.45 -4.25
C VAL A 73 8.80 -22.37 -3.61
N PRO A 74 8.66 -23.70 -3.72
CA PRO A 74 9.65 -24.63 -3.18
C PRO A 74 11.07 -24.37 -3.72
N ARG A 75 11.99 -24.07 -2.80
CA ARG A 75 13.42 -23.93 -3.06
C ARG A 75 14.04 -25.29 -3.36
N GLU A 76 15.07 -25.34 -4.20
CA GLU A 76 15.82 -26.57 -4.53
C GLU A 76 14.96 -27.70 -5.13
N VAL A 77 13.75 -27.33 -5.54
CA VAL A 77 12.90 -28.18 -6.35
C VAL A 77 13.31 -27.91 -7.77
N PHE A 78 13.21 -26.68 -8.31
CA PHE A 78 13.41 -26.32 -9.72
C PHE A 78 14.87 -26.02 -10.12
N ASP A 79 15.20 -26.34 -11.37
CA ASP A 79 16.52 -26.06 -11.97
C ASP A 79 16.63 -24.59 -12.37
N GLY A 80 15.50 -23.97 -12.73
CA GLY A 80 15.40 -22.53 -12.92
C GLY A 80 14.04 -21.96 -12.53
N TYR A 81 14.04 -20.69 -12.17
CA TYR A 81 12.89 -19.94 -11.68
C TYR A 81 12.69 -18.71 -12.57
N MET A 82 11.61 -18.72 -13.35
CA MET A 82 11.20 -17.64 -14.23
C MET A 82 10.40 -16.62 -13.42
N VAL A 83 11.10 -15.62 -12.88
CA VAL A 83 10.49 -14.58 -12.05
C VAL A 83 9.92 -13.49 -12.95
N LEU A 84 8.60 -13.34 -13.02
CA LEU A 84 7.92 -12.34 -13.87
C LEU A 84 8.01 -10.91 -13.31
N ASP A 85 9.18 -10.53 -12.80
CA ASP A 85 9.51 -9.23 -12.25
C ASP A 85 10.87 -8.77 -12.79
N PRO A 86 10.91 -7.79 -13.70
CA PRO A 86 12.17 -7.30 -14.26
C PRO A 86 13.04 -6.53 -13.25
N THR A 87 12.62 -6.42 -11.99
CA THR A 87 13.38 -5.84 -10.87
C THR A 87 13.94 -6.89 -9.91
N ALA A 88 13.72 -8.18 -10.17
CA ALA A 88 14.30 -9.25 -9.36
C ALA A 88 15.80 -9.40 -9.64
N GLU A 89 16.57 -9.71 -8.59
CA GLU A 89 17.99 -10.04 -8.71
C GLU A 89 18.16 -11.45 -9.28
N GLU A 90 18.96 -11.58 -10.33
CA GLU A 90 19.29 -12.87 -10.94
C GLU A 90 20.43 -13.56 -10.18
N ASN A 91 20.37 -14.89 -10.04
CA ASN A 91 21.41 -15.65 -9.34
C ASN A 91 21.71 -17.04 -9.95
N GLY A 92 21.78 -17.10 -11.27
CA GLY A 92 22.05 -18.34 -12.01
C GLY A 92 20.81 -19.23 -12.13
N ARG A 93 20.08 -19.47 -11.02
CA ARG A 93 18.80 -20.18 -11.03
C ARG A 93 17.59 -19.26 -11.09
N LEU A 94 17.65 -18.11 -10.42
CA LEU A 94 16.65 -17.05 -10.58
C LEU A 94 16.95 -16.27 -11.85
N VAL A 95 15.99 -16.26 -12.78
CA VAL A 95 16.06 -15.52 -14.04
C VAL A 95 14.89 -14.53 -14.05
N ALA A 96 15.21 -13.24 -14.16
CA ALA A 96 14.22 -12.17 -14.15
C ALA A 96 13.67 -12.00 -15.57
N PHE A 97 12.35 -12.14 -15.72
CA PHE A 97 11.65 -11.99 -16.99
C PHE A 97 10.91 -10.66 -17.04
N PRO A 98 10.82 -10.03 -18.22
CA PRO A 98 9.79 -9.02 -18.44
C PRO A 98 8.40 -9.67 -18.30
N ARG A 99 7.37 -8.85 -18.09
CA ARG A 99 5.99 -9.34 -18.15
C ARG A 99 5.60 -9.52 -19.63
N PRO A 100 5.13 -10.70 -20.06
CA PRO A 100 4.78 -10.89 -21.47
C PRO A 100 3.50 -10.10 -21.82
N LEU A 101 3.58 -9.23 -22.82
CA LEU A 101 2.39 -8.59 -23.38
C LEU A 101 1.68 -9.55 -24.34
N GLU A 102 0.40 -9.82 -24.09
CA GLU A 102 -0.40 -10.78 -24.87
C GLU A 102 -0.70 -10.28 -26.30
N MET A 103 -0.59 -8.97 -26.52
CA MET A 103 -0.85 -8.30 -27.79
C MET A 103 0.26 -7.31 -28.14
N ASP A 104 0.33 -6.94 -29.40
CA ASP A 104 1.24 -5.91 -29.86
C ASP A 104 0.84 -4.55 -29.29
N GLY A 105 1.86 -3.75 -28.96
CA GLY A 105 1.66 -2.39 -28.46
C GLY A 105 0.95 -1.50 -29.49
N ARG A 106 -0.02 -0.70 -29.02
CA ARG A 106 -0.70 0.32 -29.82
C ARG A 106 -0.06 1.68 -29.61
N GLU A 107 -0.25 2.57 -30.59
CA GLU A 107 0.08 3.98 -30.40
C GLU A 107 -0.98 4.66 -29.53
N GLY A 108 -0.52 5.31 -28.45
CA GLY A 108 -1.37 6.13 -27.61
C GLY A 108 -1.85 7.40 -28.31
N ARG A 109 -3.00 7.91 -27.87
CA ARG A 109 -3.54 9.18 -28.37
C ARG A 109 -2.91 10.35 -27.63
N VAL A 110 -2.80 11.49 -28.29
CA VAL A 110 -2.41 12.75 -27.61
C VAL A 110 -3.66 13.35 -26.97
N PHE A 111 -3.59 13.66 -25.68
CA PHE A 111 -4.65 14.41 -25.01
C PHE A 111 -4.78 15.82 -25.62
N ARG A 112 -5.99 16.20 -25.99
CA ARG A 112 -6.31 17.52 -26.57
C ARG A 112 -7.52 18.20 -25.91
N GLY A 113 -8.06 17.61 -24.85
CA GLY A 113 -9.28 18.07 -24.19
C GLY A 113 -9.03 19.09 -23.09
N ALA A 114 -10.11 19.72 -22.62
CA ALA A 114 -10.09 20.52 -21.38
C ALA A 114 -10.49 19.69 -20.14
N VAL A 115 -11.24 18.61 -20.34
CA VAL A 115 -11.72 17.70 -19.28
C VAL A 115 -11.04 16.35 -19.50
N PRO A 116 -10.06 15.96 -18.67
CA PRO A 116 -9.37 14.69 -18.81
C PRO A 116 -10.26 13.53 -18.34
N THR A 117 -10.09 12.39 -19.00
CA THR A 117 -10.66 11.10 -18.59
C THR A 117 -9.58 10.24 -17.93
N ILE A 118 -9.76 9.94 -16.64
CA ILE A 118 -8.84 9.09 -15.87
C ILE A 118 -9.52 7.76 -15.60
N GLY A 119 -8.91 6.67 -16.05
CA GLY A 119 -9.49 5.32 -15.96
C GLY A 119 -8.78 4.41 -14.97
N SER A 120 -9.54 3.54 -14.31
CA SER A 120 -9.02 2.40 -13.53
C SER A 120 -9.91 1.18 -13.71
N PHE A 121 -9.37 -0.01 -13.48
CA PHE A 121 -10.16 -1.24 -13.53
C PHE A 121 -9.57 -2.36 -12.68
N GLY A 122 -10.38 -3.38 -12.46
CA GLY A 122 -9.99 -4.62 -11.81
C GLY A 122 -11.14 -5.20 -11.01
N PHE A 123 -10.99 -6.45 -10.58
CA PHE A 123 -11.97 -7.05 -9.67
C PHE A 123 -12.10 -6.22 -8.39
N GLY A 124 -13.32 -6.18 -7.87
CA GLY A 124 -13.70 -5.43 -6.68
C GLY A 124 -13.19 -6.10 -5.41
N THR A 125 -11.88 -6.03 -5.17
CA THR A 125 -11.26 -6.49 -3.93
C THR A 125 -10.79 -5.30 -3.10
N PRO A 126 -10.62 -5.46 -1.78
CA PRO A 126 -10.02 -4.43 -0.95
C PRO A 126 -8.65 -3.96 -1.41
N ALA A 127 -8.30 -2.75 -0.99
CA ALA A 127 -6.99 -2.13 -1.22
C ALA A 127 -6.63 -1.89 -2.70
N LYS A 128 -7.62 -1.87 -3.61
CA LYS A 128 -7.47 -1.38 -4.99
C LYS A 128 -7.40 0.15 -5.08
N GLY A 129 -7.96 0.85 -4.09
CA GLY A 129 -7.86 2.31 -3.93
C GLY A 129 -8.60 3.10 -5.00
N PHE A 130 -9.76 2.61 -5.46
CA PHE A 130 -10.60 3.37 -6.40
C PHE A 130 -11.06 4.72 -5.80
N GLU A 131 -11.34 4.72 -4.51
CA GLU A 131 -11.67 5.88 -3.69
C GLU A 131 -10.53 6.90 -3.63
N LEU A 132 -9.30 6.41 -3.50
CA LEU A 132 -8.09 7.24 -3.50
C LEU A 132 -7.83 7.88 -4.85
N LEU A 133 -8.19 7.20 -5.94
CA LEU A 133 -8.13 7.80 -7.28
C LEU A 133 -9.09 9.00 -7.38
N VAL A 134 -10.33 8.86 -6.90
CA VAL A 134 -11.29 9.98 -6.91
C VAL A 134 -10.78 11.14 -6.06
N GLU A 135 -10.23 10.86 -4.88
CA GLU A 135 -9.64 11.90 -4.01
C GLU A 135 -8.42 12.59 -4.65
N ALA A 136 -7.54 11.84 -5.32
CA ALA A 136 -6.42 12.42 -6.08
C ALA A 136 -6.92 13.34 -7.20
N VAL A 137 -7.99 12.92 -7.91
CA VAL A 137 -8.62 13.72 -8.97
C VAL A 137 -9.29 14.98 -8.42
N ASN A 138 -10.00 14.88 -7.29
CA ASN A 138 -10.60 16.03 -6.58
C ASN A 138 -9.57 17.11 -6.28
N ARG A 139 -8.35 16.70 -5.91
CA ARG A 139 -7.29 17.64 -5.53
C ARG A 139 -6.67 18.32 -6.74
N GLU A 140 -6.40 17.57 -7.80
CA GLU A 140 -5.69 18.11 -8.96
C GLU A 140 -6.59 18.79 -9.99
N PHE A 141 -7.86 18.42 -10.10
CA PHE A 141 -8.75 18.88 -11.18
C PHE A 141 -10.00 19.59 -10.66
N ASP A 142 -10.44 20.61 -11.38
CA ASP A 142 -11.77 21.21 -11.17
C ASP A 142 -12.84 20.46 -11.94
N LYS A 143 -12.47 19.92 -13.11
CA LYS A 143 -13.33 19.10 -13.97
C LYS A 143 -12.53 17.91 -14.47
N ALA A 144 -13.09 16.71 -14.32
CA ALA A 144 -12.55 15.48 -14.87
C ALA A 144 -13.65 14.40 -14.92
N ILE A 145 -13.41 13.37 -15.71
CA ILE A 145 -14.23 12.15 -15.73
C ILE A 145 -13.36 11.02 -15.18
N VAL A 146 -13.79 10.40 -14.09
CA VAL A 146 -13.19 9.17 -13.54
C VAL A 146 -13.99 7.98 -14.03
N ARG A 147 -13.37 7.07 -14.78
CA ARG A 147 -13.99 5.85 -15.31
C ARG A 147 -13.46 4.64 -14.55
N ILE A 148 -14.36 3.85 -13.97
CA ILE A 148 -13.98 2.66 -13.22
C ILE A 148 -14.72 1.44 -13.80
N ASN A 149 -13.98 0.40 -14.21
CA ASN A 149 -14.57 -0.89 -14.58
C ASN A 149 -14.31 -1.93 -13.47
N ILE A 150 -15.38 -2.41 -12.82
CA ILE A 150 -15.32 -3.46 -11.80
C ILE A 150 -16.15 -4.66 -12.28
N PRO A 151 -15.58 -5.55 -13.11
CA PRO A 151 -16.31 -6.69 -13.62
C PRO A 151 -16.74 -7.63 -12.49
N HIS A 152 -17.88 -8.29 -12.67
CA HIS A 152 -18.30 -9.36 -11.77
C HIS A 152 -17.32 -10.54 -11.85
N GLY A 153 -16.67 -10.88 -10.73
CA GLY A 153 -15.76 -12.03 -10.65
C GLY A 153 -16.51 -13.28 -10.24
N GLN A 154 -16.50 -14.33 -11.07
CA GLN A 154 -17.13 -15.62 -10.74
C GLN A 154 -16.53 -16.28 -9.49
N TYR A 155 -15.24 -16.06 -9.23
CA TYR A 155 -14.47 -16.67 -8.14
C TYR A 155 -13.92 -15.61 -7.16
N VAL A 156 -14.59 -14.47 -7.06
CA VAL A 156 -14.19 -13.36 -6.18
C VAL A 156 -15.32 -13.11 -5.17
N GLU A 157 -15.22 -13.74 -4.01
CA GLU A 157 -16.19 -13.57 -2.93
C GLU A 157 -15.80 -12.42 -2.01
N THR A 158 -16.26 -11.22 -2.35
CA THR A 158 -15.98 -9.99 -1.57
C THR A 158 -17.22 -9.43 -0.88
N ASP A 159 -18.38 -10.01 -1.14
CA ASP A 159 -19.64 -9.57 -0.56
C ASP A 159 -19.68 -9.81 0.95
N ILE A 160 -18.91 -10.77 1.47
CA ILE A 160 -18.78 -11.00 2.92
C ILE A 160 -18.20 -9.78 3.65
N ILE A 161 -17.40 -8.96 2.95
CA ILE A 161 -16.66 -7.84 3.54
C ILE A 161 -17.64 -6.75 3.98
N HIS A 162 -18.59 -6.38 3.12
CA HIS A 162 -19.55 -5.30 3.38
C HIS A 162 -21.01 -5.75 3.42
N ARG A 163 -21.27 -7.06 3.23
CA ARG A 163 -22.61 -7.69 3.15
C ARG A 163 -23.49 -7.13 2.04
N MET A 164 -22.86 -6.73 0.96
CA MET A 164 -23.50 -6.22 -0.25
C MET A 164 -22.54 -6.39 -1.44
N PRO A 165 -23.03 -6.32 -2.70
CA PRO A 165 -22.19 -6.37 -3.88
C PRO A 165 -21.07 -5.33 -3.80
N TYR A 166 -19.82 -5.79 -3.74
CA TYR A 166 -18.67 -4.92 -3.46
C TYR A 166 -18.52 -3.79 -4.50
N ALA A 167 -18.79 -4.07 -5.78
CA ALA A 167 -18.74 -3.06 -6.85
C ALA A 167 -19.73 -1.89 -6.61
N GLU A 168 -20.95 -2.17 -6.16
CA GLU A 168 -21.94 -1.13 -5.84
C GLU A 168 -21.49 -0.33 -4.62
N ARG A 169 -20.88 -0.99 -3.63
CA ARG A 169 -20.33 -0.32 -2.45
C ARG A 169 -19.18 0.65 -2.79
N VAL A 170 -18.27 0.26 -3.67
CA VAL A 170 -17.19 1.15 -4.16
C VAL A 170 -17.77 2.33 -4.94
N LYS A 171 -18.77 2.06 -5.79
CA LYS A 171 -19.45 3.08 -6.58
C LYS A 171 -20.12 4.15 -5.73
N ASP A 172 -20.84 3.75 -4.70
CA ASP A 172 -21.50 4.69 -3.80
C ASP A 172 -20.49 5.57 -3.05
N VAL A 173 -19.38 4.98 -2.58
CA VAL A 173 -18.35 5.76 -1.87
C VAL A 173 -17.56 6.67 -2.80
N CYS A 174 -17.17 6.21 -3.99
CA CYS A 174 -16.52 7.07 -4.99
C CYS A 174 -17.38 8.28 -5.36
N ARG A 175 -18.70 8.09 -5.51
CA ARG A 175 -19.64 9.19 -5.77
C ARG A 175 -19.77 10.16 -4.60
N GLN A 176 -19.72 9.68 -3.36
CA GLN A 176 -19.75 10.53 -2.17
C GLN A 176 -18.46 11.35 -2.02
N ILE A 177 -17.32 10.80 -2.44
CA ILE A 177 -16.02 11.49 -2.39
C ILE A 177 -15.94 12.58 -3.46
N ALA A 178 -16.48 12.34 -4.66
CA ALA A 178 -16.35 13.24 -5.80
C ALA A 178 -16.90 14.66 -5.49
N LYS A 179 -16.08 15.68 -5.71
CA LYS A 179 -16.50 17.08 -5.59
C LYS A 179 -17.29 17.53 -6.84
N PRO A 180 -18.07 18.64 -6.77
CA PRO A 180 -18.73 19.19 -7.94
C PRO A 180 -17.75 19.43 -9.10
N GLY A 181 -18.13 18.98 -10.31
CA GLY A 181 -17.29 19.04 -11.51
C GLY A 181 -16.52 17.74 -11.80
N ILE A 182 -16.41 16.82 -10.84
CA ILE A 182 -15.81 15.50 -11.04
C ILE A 182 -16.93 14.49 -11.29
N GLU A 183 -16.98 13.95 -12.50
CA GLU A 183 -17.91 12.88 -12.87
C GLU A 183 -17.28 11.51 -12.55
N VAL A 184 -18.03 10.60 -11.94
CA VAL A 184 -17.58 9.21 -11.74
C VAL A 184 -18.52 8.24 -12.45
N SER A 185 -17.99 7.61 -13.49
CA SER A 185 -18.67 6.63 -14.33
C SER A 185 -18.21 5.21 -14.00
N PHE A 186 -19.17 4.30 -13.79
CA PHE A 186 -18.91 2.89 -13.51
C PHE A 186 -19.44 1.99 -14.62
N THR A 187 -18.73 0.90 -14.89
CA THR A 187 -19.23 -0.26 -15.62
C THR A 187 -18.81 -1.53 -14.88
N ASN A 188 -19.62 -2.59 -15.00
CA ASN A 188 -19.38 -3.90 -14.39
C ASN A 188 -19.24 -4.99 -15.47
N GLU A 189 -18.96 -4.57 -16.71
CA GLU A 189 -18.85 -5.46 -17.86
C GLU A 189 -17.54 -6.26 -17.80
N PHE A 190 -17.66 -7.58 -17.97
CA PHE A 190 -16.52 -8.45 -18.16
C PHE A 190 -16.01 -8.31 -19.59
N LEU A 191 -15.18 -7.29 -19.82
CA LEU A 191 -14.59 -6.99 -21.12
C LEU A 191 -13.59 -8.08 -21.52
N SER A 192 -13.63 -8.53 -22.78
CA SER A 192 -12.57 -9.34 -23.36
C SER A 192 -11.23 -8.60 -23.34
N PRO A 193 -10.07 -9.28 -23.46
CA PRO A 193 -8.77 -8.62 -23.50
C PRO A 193 -8.69 -7.48 -24.54
N THR A 194 -9.27 -7.67 -25.73
CA THR A 194 -9.28 -6.64 -26.79
C THR A 194 -10.17 -5.46 -26.45
N GLU A 195 -11.35 -5.70 -25.88
CA GLU A 195 -12.28 -4.67 -25.43
C GLU A 195 -11.70 -3.87 -24.26
N LEU A 196 -11.00 -4.52 -23.34
CA LEU A 196 -10.36 -3.88 -22.20
C LEU A 196 -9.20 -2.98 -22.65
N VAL A 197 -8.36 -3.44 -23.59
CA VAL A 197 -7.34 -2.59 -24.23
C VAL A 197 -8.02 -1.40 -24.93
N GLN A 198 -9.11 -1.65 -25.67
CA GLN A 198 -9.85 -0.57 -26.33
C GLN A 198 -10.42 0.43 -25.32
N TRP A 199 -10.98 -0.04 -24.20
CA TRP A 199 -11.46 0.80 -23.12
C TRP A 199 -10.33 1.65 -22.53
N CYS A 200 -9.12 1.07 -22.35
CA CYS A 200 -7.94 1.79 -21.90
C CYS A 200 -7.52 2.90 -22.88
N THR A 201 -7.66 2.68 -24.20
CA THR A 201 -7.32 3.70 -25.21
C THR A 201 -8.21 4.95 -25.13
N GLN A 202 -9.38 4.85 -24.51
CA GLN A 202 -10.33 5.96 -24.34
C GLN A 202 -10.02 6.82 -23.12
N ASN A 203 -9.05 6.43 -22.29
CA ASN A 203 -8.59 7.21 -21.14
C ASN A 203 -7.41 8.10 -21.56
N ASP A 204 -7.34 9.29 -20.98
CA ASP A 204 -6.16 10.17 -21.09
C ASP A 204 -5.05 9.78 -20.12
N LEU A 205 -5.43 9.10 -19.03
CA LEU A 205 -4.54 8.47 -18.08
C LEU A 205 -5.18 7.19 -17.56
N ASN A 206 -4.47 6.07 -17.61
CA ASN A 206 -4.81 4.91 -16.81
C ASN A 206 -4.08 5.02 -15.46
N CYS A 207 -4.81 4.81 -14.36
CA CYS A 207 -4.28 5.05 -13.03
C CYS A 207 -4.71 3.98 -12.02
N PHE A 208 -3.78 3.54 -11.16
CA PHE A 208 -4.05 2.53 -10.13
C PHE A 208 -3.45 2.94 -8.78
N MET A 209 -4.30 3.03 -7.75
CA MET A 209 -3.92 3.56 -6.44
C MET A 209 -3.90 2.49 -5.33
N TYR A 210 -3.30 1.33 -5.61
CA TYR A 210 -3.40 0.19 -4.69
C TYR A 210 -2.71 0.49 -3.37
N THR A 211 -3.29 0.02 -2.27
CA THR A 211 -2.75 0.12 -0.91
C THR A 211 -2.52 -1.25 -0.28
N ARG A 212 -2.35 -2.28 -1.11
CA ARG A 212 -2.28 -3.68 -0.69
C ARG A 212 -0.93 -4.06 -0.09
N ALA A 213 -0.92 -4.89 0.95
CA ALA A 213 0.29 -5.50 1.49
C ALA A 213 0.30 -7.00 1.17
N LEU A 214 0.41 -7.33 -0.11
CA LEU A 214 0.41 -8.71 -0.61
C LEU A 214 1.65 -8.95 -1.50
N PRO A 215 2.17 -10.19 -1.54
CA PRO A 215 3.15 -10.57 -2.55
C PRO A 215 2.57 -10.42 -3.97
N GLY A 216 3.46 -10.45 -4.95
CA GLY A 216 3.09 -10.43 -6.37
C GLY A 216 3.05 -9.03 -6.99
N LEU A 217 2.97 -9.05 -8.32
CA LEU A 217 2.85 -7.85 -9.15
C LEU A 217 1.42 -7.69 -9.66
N SER A 218 1.02 -6.46 -9.93
CA SER A 218 -0.27 -6.23 -10.58
C SER A 218 -0.18 -6.45 -12.08
N ALA A 219 -0.94 -7.40 -12.60
CA ALA A 219 -1.09 -7.62 -14.05
C ALA A 219 -2.00 -6.58 -14.72
N THR A 220 -2.77 -5.80 -13.96
CA THR A 220 -3.74 -4.84 -14.52
C THR A 220 -3.09 -3.75 -15.36
N THR A 221 -1.79 -3.54 -15.23
CA THR A 221 -1.06 -2.56 -16.04
C THR A 221 -0.75 -3.05 -17.44
N ASP A 222 -0.80 -4.35 -17.70
CA ASP A 222 -0.38 -4.95 -18.97
C ASP A 222 -1.29 -4.46 -20.12
N GLN A 223 -2.61 -4.46 -19.94
CA GLN A 223 -3.56 -3.93 -20.94
C GLN A 223 -3.44 -2.40 -21.12
N CYS A 224 -3.10 -1.66 -20.06
CA CYS A 224 -2.82 -0.23 -20.17
C CYS A 224 -1.56 0.02 -20.99
N ILE A 225 -0.51 -0.76 -20.79
CA ILE A 225 0.73 -0.68 -21.55
C ILE A 225 0.46 -1.01 -23.02
N ILE A 226 -0.26 -2.08 -23.31
CA ILE A 226 -0.68 -2.44 -24.68
C ILE A 226 -1.45 -1.29 -25.34
N SER A 227 -2.32 -0.58 -24.60
CA SER A 227 -3.10 0.54 -25.14
C SER A 227 -2.26 1.74 -25.61
N GLY A 228 -1.00 1.85 -25.17
CA GLY A 228 -0.10 2.96 -25.49
C GLY A 228 -0.43 4.29 -24.78
N GLN A 229 -1.49 4.33 -23.98
CA GLN A 229 -1.89 5.53 -23.25
C GLN A 229 -1.00 5.79 -22.04
N PRO A 230 -0.95 7.05 -21.54
CA PRO A 230 -0.32 7.37 -20.28
C PRO A 230 -0.77 6.45 -19.14
N LEU A 231 0.19 6.08 -18.29
CA LEU A 231 -0.01 5.24 -17.10
C LEU A 231 0.59 5.95 -15.88
N LEU A 232 -0.04 5.78 -14.72
CA LEU A 232 0.49 6.17 -13.41
C LEU A 232 0.02 5.18 -12.33
N THR A 233 0.88 4.92 -11.36
CA THR A 233 0.58 4.06 -10.22
C THR A 233 0.95 4.74 -8.91
N LEU A 234 0.35 4.31 -7.78
CA LEU A 234 0.82 4.68 -6.44
C LEU A 234 2.13 3.95 -6.10
N THR A 235 2.78 4.33 -5.00
CA THR A 235 4.05 3.77 -4.50
C THR A 235 3.97 2.34 -3.96
N ASN A 236 2.91 1.58 -4.26
CA ASN A 236 2.74 0.21 -3.78
C ASN A 236 3.73 -0.77 -4.43
N ASP A 237 4.28 -1.69 -3.64
CA ASP A 237 5.27 -2.68 -4.10
C ASP A 237 4.79 -3.53 -5.27
N THR A 238 3.49 -3.70 -5.40
CA THR A 238 2.93 -4.46 -6.51
C THR A 238 3.16 -3.80 -7.88
N PHE A 239 3.51 -2.51 -7.90
CA PHE A 239 3.85 -1.73 -9.08
C PHE A 239 5.34 -1.41 -9.21
N ARG A 240 6.22 -2.00 -8.38
CA ARG A 240 7.68 -1.76 -8.44
C ARG A 240 8.30 -1.93 -9.83
N HIS A 241 7.78 -2.89 -10.59
CA HIS A 241 8.16 -3.15 -11.98
C HIS A 241 7.78 -2.00 -12.94
N ILE A 242 6.78 -1.20 -12.60
CA ILE A 242 6.41 0.05 -13.28
C ILE A 242 7.26 1.22 -12.78
N HIS A 243 7.57 1.27 -11.47
CA HIS A 243 8.33 2.37 -10.85
C HIS A 243 9.74 2.55 -11.42
N ARG A 244 10.31 1.49 -12.02
CA ARG A 244 11.56 1.57 -12.79
C ARG A 244 11.48 2.51 -13.99
N TYR A 245 10.29 2.68 -14.56
CA TYR A 245 10.06 3.46 -15.76
C TYR A 245 9.32 4.76 -15.46
N ILE A 246 8.28 4.68 -14.62
CA ILE A 246 7.35 5.76 -14.35
C ILE A 246 7.38 6.09 -12.87
N GLU A 247 7.72 7.35 -12.60
CA GLU A 247 7.68 7.96 -11.27
C GLU A 247 6.25 7.87 -10.67
N PRO A 248 6.06 7.21 -9.50
CA PRO A 248 4.74 7.03 -8.92
C PRO A 248 4.08 8.31 -8.41
N TYR A 249 2.78 8.23 -8.19
CA TYR A 249 1.99 9.22 -7.46
C TYR A 249 2.31 9.18 -5.95
N PRO A 250 2.31 10.30 -5.21
CA PRO A 250 2.17 11.71 -5.64
C PRO A 250 3.50 12.38 -6.01
N PHE A 251 4.58 11.62 -6.16
CA PHE A 251 5.87 12.20 -6.57
C PHE A 251 5.76 12.91 -7.92
N GLN A 252 5.05 12.28 -8.86
CA GLN A 252 4.52 12.89 -10.06
C GLN A 252 2.99 13.00 -9.98
N GLY A 253 2.45 14.21 -10.21
CA GLY A 253 1.01 14.45 -10.27
C GLY A 253 0.34 13.90 -11.54
N LEU A 254 -0.99 13.77 -11.49
CA LEU A 254 -1.83 13.26 -12.58
C LEU A 254 -1.69 14.09 -13.85
N ARG A 255 -1.67 15.43 -13.73
CA ARG A 255 -1.52 16.35 -14.87
C ARG A 255 -0.19 16.13 -15.61
N LYS A 256 0.90 16.00 -14.85
CA LYS A 256 2.22 15.76 -15.41
C LYS A 256 2.26 14.36 -16.06
N ALA A 257 1.64 13.36 -15.45
CA ALA A 257 1.58 12.02 -16.01
C ALA A 257 0.89 11.95 -17.38
N ILE A 258 -0.27 12.60 -17.54
CA ILE A 258 -0.96 12.73 -18.83
C ILE A 258 -0.01 13.28 -19.91
N ALA A 259 0.81 14.27 -19.56
CA ALA A 259 1.70 14.93 -20.51
C ALA A 259 2.97 14.12 -20.83
N THR A 260 3.48 13.31 -19.91
CA THR A 260 4.84 12.78 -20.01
C THR A 260 4.94 11.25 -20.14
N THR A 261 4.03 10.46 -19.57
CA THR A 261 4.28 9.01 -19.41
C THR A 261 3.94 8.18 -20.65
N GLY A 262 3.20 8.71 -21.62
CA GLY A 262 2.89 7.99 -22.86
C GLY A 262 4.13 7.60 -23.68
N LYS A 263 5.22 8.38 -23.62
CA LYS A 263 6.50 8.01 -24.25
C LYS A 263 7.16 6.83 -23.54
N THR A 264 7.15 6.87 -22.21
CA THR A 264 7.70 5.81 -21.36
C THR A 264 6.91 4.52 -21.51
N VAL A 265 5.59 4.56 -21.63
CA VAL A 265 4.77 3.38 -21.89
C VAL A 265 5.19 2.67 -23.19
N ARG A 266 5.57 3.41 -24.23
CA ARG A 266 6.10 2.79 -25.47
C ARG A 266 7.46 2.10 -25.27
N LEU A 267 8.30 2.62 -24.39
CA LEU A 267 9.53 1.93 -24.01
C LEU A 267 9.21 0.61 -23.31
N ILE A 268 8.23 0.62 -22.39
CA ILE A 268 7.79 -0.61 -21.71
C ILE A 268 7.22 -1.61 -22.73
N GLN A 269 6.41 -1.17 -23.71
CA GLN A 269 5.92 -2.05 -24.79
C GLN A 269 7.05 -2.78 -25.54
N GLN A 270 8.17 -2.08 -25.81
CA GLN A 270 9.31 -2.64 -26.51
C GLN A 270 10.11 -3.61 -25.62
N GLU A 271 10.30 -3.27 -24.35
CA GLU A 271 11.06 -4.11 -23.41
C GLU A 271 10.27 -5.34 -22.94
N TRP A 272 8.94 -5.26 -22.95
CA TRP A 272 8.03 -6.32 -22.55
C TRP A 272 7.39 -7.04 -23.75
N SER A 273 7.96 -6.85 -24.93
CA SER A 273 7.47 -7.49 -26.15
C SER A 273 7.61 -9.00 -26.08
N LYS A 274 6.84 -9.71 -26.93
CA LYS A 274 6.90 -11.17 -27.03
C LYS A 274 8.30 -11.64 -27.42
N GLU A 275 8.94 -10.90 -28.32
CA GLU A 275 10.31 -11.17 -28.78
C GLU A 275 11.29 -11.08 -27.61
N ARG A 276 11.21 -10.04 -26.77
CA ARG A 276 12.09 -9.90 -25.60
C ARG A 276 11.88 -11.01 -24.57
N PHE A 277 10.63 -11.41 -24.34
CA PHE A 277 10.32 -12.54 -23.49
C PHE A 277 10.89 -13.86 -24.06
N GLN A 278 10.72 -14.10 -25.36
CA GLN A 278 11.25 -15.27 -26.07
C GLN A 278 12.77 -15.32 -26.04
N ASP A 279 13.45 -14.20 -26.29
CA ASP A 279 14.91 -14.09 -26.21
C ASP A 279 15.41 -14.50 -24.82
N LYS A 280 14.75 -14.00 -23.76
CA LYS A 280 15.10 -14.34 -22.38
C LYS A 280 14.82 -15.81 -22.06
N PHE A 281 13.74 -16.36 -22.59
CA PHE A 281 13.39 -17.77 -22.43
C PHE A 281 14.41 -18.68 -23.13
N HIS A 282 14.76 -18.38 -24.38
CA HIS A 282 15.78 -19.12 -25.11
C HIS A 282 17.16 -19.02 -24.46
N GLN A 283 17.52 -17.84 -23.92
CA GLN A 283 18.76 -17.69 -23.14
C GLN A 283 18.77 -18.62 -21.93
N MET A 284 17.66 -18.68 -21.17
CA MET A 284 17.54 -19.60 -20.03
C MET A 284 17.69 -21.07 -20.44
N LEU A 285 17.06 -21.48 -21.55
CA LEU A 285 17.19 -22.85 -22.07
C LEU A 285 18.62 -23.14 -22.55
N SER A 286 19.29 -22.16 -23.16
CA SER A 286 20.69 -22.30 -23.57
C SER A 286 21.64 -22.39 -22.38
N ASP A 287 21.42 -21.59 -21.32
CA ASP A 287 22.19 -21.63 -20.08
C ASP A 287 22.00 -22.99 -19.36
N ALA A 288 20.83 -23.61 -19.53
CA ALA A 288 20.54 -24.97 -19.06
C ALA A 288 21.07 -26.09 -19.99
N GLY A 289 21.72 -25.75 -21.10
CA GLY A 289 22.28 -26.72 -22.04
C GLY A 289 21.26 -27.48 -22.89
N ILE A 290 20.01 -27.00 -22.94
CA ILE A 290 18.90 -27.64 -23.67
C ILE A 290 18.97 -27.31 -25.17
N ILE A 291 19.27 -26.05 -25.49
CA ILE A 291 19.40 -25.57 -26.88
C ILE A 291 20.75 -24.91 -27.11
N THR A 292 21.17 -24.82 -28.38
CA THR A 292 22.33 -24.01 -28.78
C THR A 292 21.82 -22.67 -29.32
N MET A 293 22.13 -21.57 -28.63
CA MET A 293 21.82 -20.23 -29.10
C MET A 293 23.04 -19.57 -29.77
N PRO A 294 22.89 -18.83 -30.88
CA PRO A 294 23.90 -17.87 -31.30
C PRO A 294 24.10 -16.86 -30.16
N HIS A 295 25.33 -16.41 -29.94
CA HIS A 295 25.67 -15.48 -28.87
C HIS A 295 24.85 -14.19 -29.00
N ILE A 296 23.75 -14.07 -28.25
CA ILE A 296 23.01 -12.82 -28.10
C ILE A 296 23.78 -12.00 -27.07
N GLU A 297 24.16 -10.79 -27.46
CA GLU A 297 24.79 -9.85 -26.52
C GLU A 297 23.85 -9.67 -25.33
N LYS A 298 24.31 -10.10 -24.14
CA LYS A 298 23.52 -9.96 -22.91
C LYS A 298 23.20 -8.49 -22.74
N CYS A 299 21.92 -8.15 -22.88
CA CYS A 299 21.43 -6.83 -22.50
C CYS A 299 21.46 -6.79 -20.97
N VAL A 300 22.63 -6.49 -20.38
CA VAL A 300 22.77 -6.34 -18.93
C VAL A 300 22.01 -5.07 -18.57
N PRO A 301 20.87 -5.15 -17.88
CA PRO A 301 20.23 -3.95 -17.40
C PRO A 301 21.21 -3.27 -16.43
N HIS A 302 21.54 -2.01 -16.69
CA HIS A 302 22.31 -1.20 -15.76
C HIS A 302 21.43 -0.99 -14.51
N ILE A 303 21.56 -1.88 -13.53
CA ILE A 303 21.05 -1.64 -12.19
C ILE A 303 22.02 -0.62 -11.61
N ALA A 304 21.63 0.67 -11.63
CA ALA A 304 22.39 1.68 -10.92
C ALA A 304 22.55 1.21 -9.47
N GLN A 305 23.78 1.28 -8.95
CA GLN A 305 24.03 0.99 -7.55
C GLN A 305 23.11 1.89 -6.72
N THR A 306 22.22 1.29 -5.93
CA THR A 306 21.24 2.05 -5.16
C THR A 306 21.92 2.55 -3.90
N ASP A 307 21.94 3.87 -3.73
CA ASP A 307 22.47 4.46 -2.51
C ASP A 307 21.64 3.99 -1.30
N SER A 308 22.30 3.84 -0.15
CA SER A 308 21.64 3.39 1.08
C SER A 308 21.04 4.55 1.85
N ILE A 309 19.80 4.41 2.33
CA ILE A 309 19.19 5.29 3.34
C ILE A 309 19.15 4.52 4.66
N PHE A 310 19.67 5.15 5.72
CA PHE A 310 19.63 4.60 7.06
C PHE A 310 18.45 5.17 7.83
N VAL A 311 17.59 4.31 8.36
CA VAL A 311 16.58 4.68 9.35
C VAL A 311 17.12 4.22 10.70
N ILE A 312 17.34 5.17 11.61
CA ILE A 312 17.95 4.93 12.92
C ILE A 312 16.90 5.24 13.98
N SER A 313 16.59 4.27 14.83
CA SER A 313 15.63 4.44 15.92
C SER A 313 16.09 3.72 17.19
N ARG A 314 15.34 3.89 18.28
CA ARG A 314 15.48 3.02 19.45
C ARG A 314 15.09 1.58 19.09
N ASN A 315 15.58 0.60 19.85
CA ASN A 315 15.33 -0.82 19.61
C ASN A 315 13.85 -1.10 19.32
N SER A 316 13.61 -1.67 18.14
CA SER A 316 12.28 -1.96 17.62
C SER A 316 11.84 -3.40 17.98
N PRO A 317 10.57 -3.62 18.37
CA PRO A 317 10.04 -4.93 18.76
C PRO A 317 9.90 -5.97 17.62
N GLY A 318 10.54 -5.81 16.46
CA GLY A 318 10.62 -6.83 15.40
C GLY A 318 10.43 -6.29 13.98
N ALA A 319 10.76 -7.09 12.96
CA ALA A 319 10.76 -6.66 11.56
C ALA A 319 9.36 -6.36 10.98
N ASP A 320 8.32 -7.06 11.46
CA ASP A 320 6.97 -6.98 10.86
C ASP A 320 5.94 -6.33 11.79
N ASN A 321 6.34 -5.42 12.68
CA ASN A 321 5.39 -4.73 13.53
C ASN A 321 4.75 -3.55 12.77
N PRO A 322 3.46 -3.62 12.35
CA PRO A 322 2.81 -2.52 11.64
C PRO A 322 2.53 -1.31 12.55
N PHE A 323 2.82 -1.39 13.85
CA PHE A 323 2.69 -0.31 14.81
C PHE A 323 4.02 0.42 15.07
N ASP A 324 5.16 -0.17 14.68
CA ASP A 324 6.46 0.49 14.82
C ASP A 324 6.59 1.63 13.79
N TYR A 325 6.70 2.85 14.31
CA TYR A 325 6.80 4.05 13.51
C TYR A 325 8.06 4.11 12.65
N ALA A 326 9.22 3.71 13.18
CA ALA A 326 10.46 3.66 12.41
C ALA A 326 10.37 2.64 11.27
N ARG A 327 9.72 1.49 11.55
CA ARG A 327 9.43 0.49 10.51
C ARG A 327 8.48 1.02 9.45
N LYS A 328 7.41 1.74 9.81
CA LYS A 328 6.50 2.38 8.86
C LYS A 328 7.27 3.35 7.95
N ILE A 329 8.20 4.13 8.49
CA ILE A 329 9.07 5.01 7.71
C ILE A 329 9.95 4.21 6.75
N ALA A 330 10.67 3.21 7.27
CA ALA A 330 11.56 2.38 6.47
C ALA A 330 10.82 1.70 5.31
N ASN A 331 9.64 1.13 5.60
CA ASN A 331 8.76 0.55 4.60
C ASN A 331 8.35 1.62 3.57
N SER A 332 7.87 2.78 4.01
CA SER A 332 7.36 3.84 3.12
C SER A 332 8.34 4.25 2.04
N ILE A 333 9.62 4.43 2.39
CA ILE A 333 10.67 4.83 1.45
C ILE A 333 11.12 3.63 0.60
N GLY A 334 11.16 2.44 1.20
CA GLY A 334 11.71 1.23 0.58
C GLY A 334 10.90 0.65 -0.57
N ARG A 335 9.59 0.94 -0.65
CA ARG A 335 8.72 0.34 -1.67
C ARG A 335 9.04 0.74 -3.11
N SER A 336 9.63 1.92 -3.29
CA SER A 336 10.07 2.39 -4.61
C SER A 336 11.28 1.63 -5.15
N ARG A 337 12.03 0.94 -4.27
CA ARG A 337 13.34 0.29 -4.54
C ARG A 337 14.40 1.20 -5.18
N GLN A 338 14.21 2.52 -5.12
CA GLN A 338 15.22 3.47 -5.60
C GLN A 338 16.45 3.54 -4.68
N HIS A 339 16.25 3.21 -3.41
CA HIS A 339 17.28 3.21 -2.38
C HIS A 339 17.28 1.89 -1.61
N GLN A 340 18.47 1.46 -1.16
CA GLN A 340 18.56 0.38 -0.18
C GLN A 340 18.21 0.94 1.20
N ILE A 341 17.14 0.45 1.82
CA ILE A 341 16.77 0.91 3.16
C ILE A 341 17.37 0.00 4.22
N ARG A 342 18.12 0.58 5.16
CA ARG A 342 18.68 -0.12 6.31
C ARG A 342 18.10 0.45 7.60
N HIS A 343 17.28 -0.33 8.28
CA HIS A 343 16.77 0.01 9.61
C HIS A 343 17.70 -0.55 10.68
N ILE A 344 18.30 0.32 11.49
CA ILE A 344 19.26 -0.06 12.53
C ILE A 344 18.94 0.65 13.85
N SER A 345 19.37 0.06 14.96
CA SER A 345 19.22 0.71 16.27
C SER A 345 20.29 1.79 16.48
N TYR A 346 20.04 2.74 17.40
CA TYR A 346 21.04 3.72 17.81
C TYR A 346 22.35 3.06 18.30
N GLU A 347 22.25 1.95 19.03
CA GLU A 347 23.42 1.22 19.54
C GLU A 347 24.27 0.62 18.42
N SER A 348 23.62 0.15 17.35
CA SER A 348 24.29 -0.43 16.18
C SER A 348 24.77 0.63 15.17
N ALA A 349 24.29 1.86 15.29
CA ALA A 349 24.55 2.93 14.33
C ALA A 349 26.00 3.38 14.30
N VAL A 350 26.69 3.41 15.45
CA VAL A 350 28.09 3.84 15.52
C VAL A 350 28.98 2.95 14.64
N GLU A 351 28.92 1.64 14.85
CA GLU A 351 29.71 0.67 14.08
C GLU A 351 29.29 0.65 12.60
N THR A 352 27.97 0.63 12.35
CA THR A 352 27.44 0.57 10.98
C THR A 352 27.84 1.80 10.17
N LEU A 353 27.67 3.01 10.71
CA LEU A 353 28.01 4.24 10.01
C LEU A 353 29.52 4.45 9.89
N ALA A 354 30.32 4.04 10.89
CA ALA A 354 31.78 4.09 10.80
C ALA A 354 32.34 3.17 9.69
N SER A 355 31.63 2.09 9.36
CA SER A 355 32.00 1.19 8.26
C SER A 355 31.70 1.76 6.87
N LEU A 356 30.93 2.85 6.78
CA LEU A 356 30.63 3.50 5.51
C LEU A 356 31.88 4.23 5.01
N GLY A 357 32.42 3.77 3.88
CA GLY A 357 33.48 4.49 3.17
C GLY A 357 33.02 5.85 2.63
N PRO A 358 33.89 6.58 1.91
CA PRO A 358 33.61 7.92 1.37
C PRO A 358 32.40 7.98 0.43
N SER A 359 32.04 6.86 -0.19
CA SER A 359 30.87 6.73 -1.07
C SER A 359 29.53 6.93 -0.35
N GLY A 360 29.51 6.94 0.99
CA GLY A 360 28.47 7.54 1.83
C GLY A 360 27.07 6.90 1.79
N ALA A 361 26.21 7.36 2.70
CA ALA A 361 24.76 7.13 2.65
C ALA A 361 24.08 8.17 1.75
N ALA A 362 22.96 7.83 1.11
CA ALA A 362 22.09 8.81 0.43
C ALA A 362 21.46 9.76 1.45
N GLY A 363 21.14 9.25 2.63
CA GLY A 363 20.56 10.01 3.72
C GLY A 363 20.41 9.19 4.99
N ILE A 364 20.19 9.90 6.10
CA ILE A 364 19.97 9.31 7.43
C ILE A 364 18.70 9.90 8.00
N VAL A 365 17.81 9.04 8.51
CA VAL A 365 16.56 9.43 9.18
C VAL A 365 16.64 8.97 10.63
N PHE A 366 16.70 9.91 11.55
CA PHE A 366 16.66 9.68 12.98
C PHE A 366 15.21 9.74 13.47
N VAL A 367 14.71 8.62 13.98
CA VAL A 367 13.34 8.47 14.47
C VAL A 367 13.35 8.35 15.99
N ASP A 368 12.37 8.98 16.65
CA ASP A 368 12.28 9.07 18.11
C ASP A 368 13.62 9.56 18.69
N TYR A 369 14.02 10.72 18.16
CA TYR A 369 15.34 11.31 18.37
C TYR A 369 15.84 11.19 19.81
N ASP A 370 16.98 10.52 19.99
CA ASP A 370 17.61 10.33 21.29
C ASP A 370 18.88 11.18 21.39
N LEU A 371 18.80 12.23 22.22
CA LEU A 371 19.92 13.16 22.42
C LEU A 371 21.18 12.46 22.95
N ALA A 372 21.05 11.56 23.92
CA ALA A 372 22.20 10.90 24.51
C ALA A 372 22.91 9.97 23.51
N ALA A 373 22.13 9.26 22.70
CA ALA A 373 22.67 8.43 21.62
C ALA A 373 23.30 9.27 20.50
N CYS A 374 22.67 10.39 20.13
CA CYS A 374 23.17 11.25 19.06
C CYS A 374 24.49 11.95 19.41
N ILE A 375 24.75 12.26 20.69
CA ILE A 375 26.07 12.72 21.16
C ILE A 375 27.18 11.73 20.79
N GLN A 376 26.91 10.42 20.89
CA GLN A 376 27.89 9.39 20.53
C GLN A 376 28.10 9.29 19.01
N LEU A 377 27.09 9.68 18.22
CA LEU A 377 27.13 9.65 16.76
C LEU A 377 27.70 10.93 16.14
N ASP A 378 27.85 12.02 16.90
CA ASP A 378 28.17 13.35 16.35
C ASP A 378 29.45 13.36 15.52
N ALA A 379 30.52 12.76 16.04
CA ALA A 379 31.81 12.70 15.35
C ALA A 379 31.75 11.97 14.00
N ILE A 380 30.85 10.99 13.84
CA ILE A 380 30.68 10.24 12.59
C ILE A 380 29.72 10.98 11.67
N VAL A 381 28.53 11.33 12.17
CA VAL A 381 27.44 11.92 11.36
C VAL A 381 27.80 13.29 10.82
N SER A 382 28.57 14.09 11.57
CA SER A 382 29.06 15.41 11.12
C SER A 382 29.96 15.32 9.88
N THR A 383 30.67 14.20 9.70
CA THR A 383 31.57 13.99 8.55
C THR A 383 30.88 13.45 7.31
N LEU A 384 29.68 12.87 7.46
CA LEU A 384 28.94 12.31 6.34
C LEU A 384 28.30 13.45 5.52
N PRO A 385 28.52 13.55 4.20
CA PRO A 385 28.01 14.66 3.39
C PRO A 385 26.50 14.55 3.06
N CYS A 386 25.84 13.51 3.56
CA CYS A 386 24.44 13.21 3.25
C CYS A 386 23.44 14.09 4.00
N ARG A 387 22.17 14.02 3.59
CA ARG A 387 21.05 14.67 4.30
C ARG A 387 20.77 13.94 5.62
N LYS A 388 20.37 14.70 6.64
CA LYS A 388 19.88 14.15 7.91
C LYS A 388 18.45 14.63 8.11
N ILE A 389 17.55 13.71 8.39
CA ILE A 389 16.17 14.01 8.76
C ILE A 389 16.01 13.63 10.22
N ILE A 390 15.49 14.54 11.03
CA ILE A 390 15.22 14.29 12.45
C ILE A 390 13.71 14.31 12.67
N ILE A 391 13.20 13.25 13.29
CA ILE A 391 11.81 13.12 13.72
C ILE A 391 11.81 12.98 15.25
N PRO A 392 11.49 14.06 15.99
CA PRO A 392 11.49 14.04 17.45
C PRO A 392 10.31 13.23 17.99
N ARG A 393 10.40 12.82 19.26
CA ARG A 393 9.21 12.35 20.00
C ARG A 393 8.27 13.54 20.22
N ALA A 394 6.96 13.27 20.31
CA ALA A 394 5.94 14.33 20.33
C ALA A 394 6.06 15.29 21.54
N ASP A 395 6.80 14.89 22.56
CA ASP A 395 6.86 15.50 23.89
C ASP A 395 8.27 16.00 24.30
N GLU A 396 9.33 15.73 23.51
CA GLU A 396 10.69 15.80 24.04
C GLU A 396 11.59 16.93 23.54
N LEU A 397 11.25 17.74 22.51
CA LEU A 397 12.22 18.71 21.97
C LEU A 397 11.65 20.05 21.53
N ARG A 398 12.35 21.13 21.92
CA ARG A 398 12.19 22.48 21.36
C ARG A 398 13.29 22.73 20.31
N GLU A 399 12.97 23.52 19.28
CA GLU A 399 13.89 23.85 18.16
C GLU A 399 15.29 24.36 18.59
N THR A 400 15.42 24.87 19.82
CA THR A 400 16.66 25.45 20.36
C THR A 400 17.62 24.44 20.99
N GLU A 401 17.29 23.15 21.03
CA GLU A 401 18.01 22.14 21.84
C GLU A 401 18.86 21.16 21.03
N TYR A 402 19.31 21.51 19.81
CA TYR A 402 20.17 20.66 18.99
C TYR A 402 21.65 21.03 19.16
N PRO A 403 22.44 20.37 20.04
CA PRO A 403 23.84 20.71 20.32
C PRO A 403 24.86 20.33 19.23
N TYR A 404 24.42 20.05 18.01
CA TYR A 404 25.25 19.39 16.99
C TYR A 404 25.71 20.32 15.88
N THR A 405 26.86 19.99 15.30
CA THR A 405 27.46 20.71 14.16
C THR A 405 27.02 20.15 12.81
N TRP A 406 25.96 19.33 12.78
CA TRP A 406 25.51 18.66 11.56
C TRP A 406 25.02 19.67 10.53
N ALA A 407 25.61 19.62 9.35
CA ALA A 407 25.07 20.29 8.18
C ALA A 407 23.93 19.47 7.56
N ASN A 408 23.07 20.15 6.78
CA ASN A 408 22.04 19.51 5.96
C ASN A 408 20.97 18.76 6.78
N VAL A 409 20.55 19.36 7.89
CA VAL A 409 19.55 18.79 8.80
C VAL A 409 18.17 19.37 8.50
N VAL A 410 17.20 18.49 8.33
CA VAL A 410 15.78 18.85 8.27
C VAL A 410 15.05 18.17 9.42
N ILE A 411 14.46 18.95 10.30
CA ILE A 411 13.60 18.49 11.38
C ILE A 411 12.17 18.50 10.85
N ILE A 412 11.49 17.37 10.96
CA ILE A 412 10.09 17.24 10.57
C ILE A 412 9.28 16.79 11.78
N PRO A 413 7.99 17.17 11.86
CA PRO A 413 7.17 16.76 12.97
C PRO A 413 6.83 15.28 12.85
N ARG A 414 6.61 14.63 13.98
CA ARG A 414 6.00 13.30 13.99
C ARG A 414 4.54 13.42 13.56
N LEU A 415 4.21 12.84 12.42
CA LEU A 415 2.85 12.77 11.86
C LEU A 415 2.40 11.33 11.71
N PRO A 416 1.09 11.04 11.70
CA PRO A 416 0.60 9.68 11.49
C PRO A 416 1.10 9.12 10.16
N ILE A 417 1.37 7.82 10.16
CA ILE A 417 1.66 7.05 8.95
C ILE A 417 0.67 5.89 8.91
N ILE A 418 -0.28 6.00 7.97
CA ILE A 418 -1.28 4.98 7.70
C ILE A 418 -0.67 4.00 6.70
N PRO A 419 -0.35 2.77 7.12
CA PRO A 419 0.43 1.85 6.30
C PRO A 419 -0.40 1.29 5.15
N PHE A 420 0.26 0.71 4.17
CA PHE A 420 -0.40 -0.26 3.30
C PHE A 420 -0.75 -1.51 4.08
N HIS A 421 -2.00 -1.94 3.95
CA HIS A 421 -2.50 -3.15 4.55
C HIS A 421 -3.76 -3.59 3.79
N THR A 422 -3.99 -4.90 3.75
CA THR A 422 -5.19 -5.48 3.14
C THR A 422 -5.87 -6.34 4.19
N THR A 423 -7.14 -6.06 4.47
CA THR A 423 -8.00 -6.98 5.23
C THR A 423 -9.17 -7.41 4.37
N SER A 424 -9.56 -8.66 4.54
CA SER A 424 -10.76 -9.26 3.93
C SER A 424 -11.78 -9.65 4.98
N ALA A 425 -11.63 -9.15 6.22
CA ALA A 425 -12.53 -9.48 7.31
C ALA A 425 -13.96 -9.00 7.01
N GLY A 426 -14.92 -9.91 7.24
CA GLY A 426 -16.34 -9.63 7.07
C GLY A 426 -16.92 -8.90 8.27
N LEU A 427 -17.91 -8.02 8.03
CA LEU A 427 -18.65 -7.37 9.12
C LEU A 427 -19.26 -8.39 10.08
N LYS A 428 -19.30 -8.07 11.38
CA LYS A 428 -19.96 -8.88 12.42
C LYS A 428 -21.49 -8.67 12.48
N THR A 429 -22.23 -9.68 12.95
CA THR A 429 -23.65 -9.55 13.37
C THR A 429 -23.77 -9.88 14.85
N PRO A 430 -24.39 -9.00 15.66
CA PRO A 430 -24.85 -7.65 15.31
C PRO A 430 -23.69 -6.71 14.93
N ALA A 431 -24.01 -5.50 14.45
CA ALA A 431 -23.01 -4.50 14.08
C ALA A 431 -22.10 -4.19 15.27
N ARG A 432 -20.78 -4.30 15.10
CA ARG A 432 -19.80 -3.96 16.14
C ARG A 432 -19.33 -2.52 15.96
N ILE A 433 -19.39 -1.71 17.03
CA ILE A 433 -18.90 -0.33 17.05
C ILE A 433 -17.80 -0.22 18.10
N VAL A 434 -16.61 0.22 17.70
CA VAL A 434 -15.44 0.30 18.58
C VAL A 434 -15.21 1.75 19.00
N LEU A 435 -15.06 1.97 20.31
CA LEU A 435 -14.76 3.26 20.92
C LEU A 435 -13.31 3.27 21.42
N LEU A 436 -12.43 4.06 20.81
CA LEU A 436 -10.99 4.14 21.13
C LEU A 436 -10.66 5.36 21.98
N GLY A 437 -9.84 5.20 23.03
CA GLY A 437 -9.30 6.31 23.81
C GLY A 437 -10.29 7.03 24.72
N PHE A 438 -11.36 6.35 25.13
CA PHE A 438 -12.33 6.88 26.07
C PHE A 438 -11.99 6.46 27.51
N SER A 439 -11.87 7.42 28.42
CA SER A 439 -11.77 7.10 29.85
C SER A 439 -13.08 6.51 30.36
N ALA A 440 -12.97 5.44 31.14
CA ALA A 440 -14.12 4.63 31.56
C ALA A 440 -15.20 5.39 32.37
N ASN A 441 -14.80 6.47 33.04
CA ASN A 441 -15.71 7.30 33.85
C ASN A 441 -16.02 8.65 33.19
N SER A 442 -15.69 8.85 31.92
CA SER A 442 -15.96 10.12 31.24
C SER A 442 -17.44 10.27 30.88
N ALA A 443 -18.00 11.46 31.10
CA ALA A 443 -19.36 11.80 30.63
C ALA A 443 -19.49 11.64 29.11
N LEU A 444 -18.41 11.96 28.38
CA LEU A 444 -18.33 11.81 26.93
C LEU A 444 -18.53 10.35 26.48
N LEU A 445 -17.93 9.37 27.17
CA LEU A 445 -18.14 7.97 26.85
C LEU A 445 -19.63 7.59 26.96
N GLN A 446 -20.30 8.05 28.02
CA GLN A 446 -21.73 7.77 28.21
C GLN A 446 -22.59 8.46 27.13
N GLU A 447 -22.27 9.69 26.76
CA GLU A 447 -22.93 10.42 25.67
C GLU A 447 -22.81 9.65 24.33
N ILE A 448 -21.60 9.15 24.00
CA ILE A 448 -21.37 8.39 22.76
C ILE A 448 -22.06 7.02 22.79
N ILE A 449 -21.99 6.29 23.91
CA ILE A 449 -22.71 5.01 24.08
C ILE A 449 -24.21 5.21 23.90
N GLN A 450 -24.78 6.25 24.54
CA GLN A 450 -26.21 6.57 24.42
C GLN A 450 -26.60 6.92 22.99
N LYS A 451 -25.79 7.71 22.28
CA LYS A 451 -26.01 8.01 20.86
C LYS A 451 -26.01 6.73 20.01
N VAL A 452 -24.97 5.91 20.18
CA VAL A 452 -24.82 4.67 19.42
C VAL A 452 -25.99 3.72 19.64
N LEU A 453 -26.35 3.44 20.89
CA LEU A 453 -27.44 2.52 21.21
C LEU A 453 -28.82 3.14 20.95
N GLY A 454 -28.95 4.46 20.96
CA GLY A 454 -30.18 5.15 20.58
C GLY A 454 -30.47 5.03 19.08
N GLU A 455 -29.44 5.08 18.23
CA GLU A 455 -29.58 5.02 16.78
C GLU A 455 -29.44 3.60 16.21
N VAL A 456 -28.64 2.74 16.86
CA VAL A 456 -28.41 1.33 16.48
C VAL A 456 -28.58 0.44 17.73
N PRO A 457 -29.82 0.18 18.18
CA PRO A 457 -30.08 -0.50 19.46
C PRO A 457 -29.50 -1.91 19.58
N THR A 458 -29.26 -2.57 18.45
CA THR A 458 -28.71 -3.94 18.42
C THR A 458 -27.19 -3.99 18.41
N ALA A 459 -26.49 -2.85 18.34
CA ALA A 459 -25.04 -2.82 18.19
C ALA A 459 -24.30 -3.45 19.39
N GLU A 460 -23.22 -4.18 19.08
CA GLU A 460 -22.18 -4.55 20.03
C GLU A 460 -21.23 -3.35 20.17
N VAL A 461 -21.26 -2.65 21.31
CA VAL A 461 -20.36 -1.52 21.57
C VAL A 461 -19.15 -2.03 22.34
N VAL A 462 -17.98 -1.94 21.75
CA VAL A 462 -16.72 -2.32 22.40
C VAL A 462 -15.95 -1.07 22.77
N VAL A 463 -15.65 -0.90 24.06
CA VAL A 463 -14.83 0.20 24.56
C VAL A 463 -13.41 -0.29 24.79
N GLU A 464 -12.45 0.39 24.20
CA GLU A 464 -11.03 0.09 24.39
C GLU A 464 -10.55 0.52 25.79
N CYS A 465 -9.79 -0.34 26.44
CA CYS A 465 -9.16 -0.11 27.75
C CYS A 465 -7.65 0.01 27.63
N ASP A 466 -7.06 0.86 28.49
CA ASP A 466 -5.61 1.04 28.67
C ASP A 466 -4.93 -0.09 29.46
N ALA A 467 -5.70 -0.92 30.19
CA ALA A 467 -5.19 -2.05 30.95
C ALA A 467 -6.10 -3.29 30.84
N PRO A 468 -5.52 -4.51 30.89
CA PRO A 468 -6.26 -5.77 30.81
C PRO A 468 -7.05 -6.15 32.08
N ASP A 469 -7.25 -5.24 33.05
CA ASP A 469 -7.77 -5.60 34.39
C ASP A 469 -9.17 -6.24 34.33
N PRO A 470 -9.30 -7.55 34.65
CA PRO A 470 -10.58 -8.26 34.63
C PRO A 470 -11.60 -7.70 35.64
N ALA A 471 -11.14 -7.02 36.70
CA ALA A 471 -12.02 -6.49 37.74
C ALA A 471 -12.77 -5.21 37.29
N ALA A 472 -12.21 -4.45 36.34
CA ALA A 472 -12.85 -3.29 35.73
C ALA A 472 -13.87 -3.71 34.66
N VAL A 473 -13.58 -4.79 33.93
CA VAL A 473 -14.47 -5.35 32.89
C VAL A 473 -15.70 -6.07 33.50
N ALA A 474 -15.56 -6.67 34.68
CA ALA A 474 -16.62 -7.48 35.31
C ALA A 474 -17.58 -6.70 36.24
N LYS A 475 -17.29 -5.43 36.60
CA LYS A 475 -18.11 -4.64 37.54
C LYS A 475 -18.69 -3.38 36.88
N LYS A 476 -19.81 -3.52 36.18
CA LYS A 476 -20.92 -2.54 36.10
C LYS A 476 -21.91 -2.97 35.01
N GLY A 477 -23.03 -3.55 35.42
CA GLY A 477 -24.14 -3.85 34.51
C GLY A 477 -25.09 -4.96 34.92
N THR A 478 -25.35 -5.19 36.22
CA THR A 478 -26.54 -5.97 36.59
C THR A 478 -27.78 -5.11 36.34
N ALA A 479 -28.27 -5.10 35.10
CA ALA A 479 -29.55 -4.48 34.76
C ALA A 479 -30.73 -5.35 35.27
N PRO A 480 -31.89 -4.74 35.53
CA PRO A 480 -33.07 -5.46 36.02
C PRO A 480 -33.52 -6.53 35.02
N SER A 481 -33.93 -7.69 35.54
CA SER A 481 -34.36 -8.87 34.78
C SER A 481 -35.50 -8.56 33.80
N GLY A 482 -35.26 -8.68 32.48
CA GLY A 482 -36.35 -8.80 31.50
C GLY A 482 -36.09 -8.28 30.07
N GLU A 483 -35.21 -7.29 29.89
CA GLU A 483 -34.90 -6.71 28.57
C GLU A 483 -33.50 -7.15 28.07
N ALA A 484 -33.38 -7.43 26.77
CA ALA A 484 -32.12 -7.77 26.13
C ALA A 484 -31.10 -6.64 26.39
N GLN A 485 -30.11 -6.89 27.24
CA GLN A 485 -29.15 -5.86 27.65
C GLN A 485 -28.37 -5.35 26.44
N PRO A 486 -28.14 -4.02 26.32
CA PRO A 486 -27.20 -3.51 25.34
C PRO A 486 -25.82 -4.15 25.56
N HIS A 487 -25.23 -4.68 24.49
CA HIS A 487 -23.96 -5.39 24.51
C HIS A 487 -22.80 -4.39 24.55
N VAL A 488 -22.63 -3.68 25.67
CA VAL A 488 -21.41 -2.90 25.94
C VAL A 488 -20.37 -3.83 26.55
N SER A 489 -19.24 -4.01 25.87
CA SER A 489 -18.10 -4.78 26.36
C SER A 489 -16.82 -3.94 26.36
N TRP A 490 -15.80 -4.45 27.03
CA TRP A 490 -14.50 -3.79 27.12
C TRP A 490 -13.44 -4.69 26.51
N ALA A 491 -12.51 -4.11 25.75
CA ALA A 491 -11.41 -4.84 25.12
C ALA A 491 -10.08 -4.12 25.33
N PHE A 492 -9.05 -4.89 25.70
CA PHE A 492 -7.68 -4.39 25.73
C PHE A 492 -7.08 -4.52 24.33
N LEU A 493 -6.95 -3.41 23.60
CA LEU A 493 -6.43 -3.39 22.23
C LEU A 493 -4.97 -2.93 22.24
N LYS A 494 -4.06 -3.89 22.33
CA LYS A 494 -2.63 -3.59 22.46
C LYS A 494 -2.00 -3.26 21.11
N SER A 495 -1.34 -2.10 21.03
CA SER A 495 -0.44 -1.79 19.91
C SER A 495 0.61 -2.90 19.72
N GLY A 496 0.68 -3.46 18.52
CA GLY A 496 1.52 -4.62 18.18
C GLY A 496 0.76 -5.93 17.96
N ASP A 497 -0.52 -6.00 18.31
CA ASP A 497 -1.35 -7.18 18.03
C ASP A 497 -1.64 -7.28 16.53
N ARG A 498 -1.15 -8.37 15.92
CA ARG A 498 -1.28 -8.64 14.48
C ARG A 498 -2.72 -8.93 14.04
N SER A 499 -3.63 -9.23 14.97
CA SER A 499 -5.05 -9.48 14.69
C SER A 499 -5.89 -8.20 14.59
N LEU A 500 -5.36 -7.05 15.02
CA LEU A 500 -6.10 -5.79 15.05
C LEU A 500 -6.67 -5.33 13.69
N PRO A 501 -5.98 -5.48 12.55
CA PRO A 501 -6.58 -5.13 11.28
C PRO A 501 -7.86 -5.91 10.98
N ASP A 502 -7.87 -7.22 11.24
CA ASP A 502 -9.07 -8.03 11.03
C ASP A 502 -10.13 -7.71 12.08
N TYR A 503 -9.73 -7.48 13.33
CA TYR A 503 -10.63 -7.05 14.41
C TYR A 503 -11.37 -5.75 14.04
N PHE A 504 -10.66 -4.75 13.53
CA PHE A 504 -11.24 -3.50 13.03
C PHE A 504 -12.00 -3.70 11.72
N GLY A 505 -11.59 -4.63 10.85
CA GLY A 505 -12.33 -5.00 9.65
C GLY A 505 -13.66 -5.69 9.96
N GLU A 506 -13.80 -6.39 11.08
CA GLU A 506 -15.09 -6.93 11.52
C GLU A 506 -16.05 -5.85 12.04
N SER A 507 -15.54 -4.68 12.41
CA SER A 507 -16.32 -3.56 12.94
C SER A 507 -17.09 -2.82 11.86
N SER A 508 -18.28 -2.32 12.19
CA SER A 508 -19.07 -1.45 11.31
C SER A 508 -18.64 0.01 11.40
N LEU A 509 -18.07 0.43 12.54
CA LEU A 509 -17.65 1.81 12.80
C LEU A 509 -16.58 1.84 13.90
N ILE A 510 -15.60 2.73 13.75
CA ILE A 510 -14.64 3.08 14.79
C ILE A 510 -14.80 4.56 15.14
N ILE A 511 -14.99 4.87 16.42
CA ILE A 511 -15.05 6.24 16.95
C ILE A 511 -13.84 6.45 17.86
N ALA A 512 -13.01 7.44 17.54
CA ALA A 512 -11.80 7.73 18.29
C ALA A 512 -11.91 9.03 19.09
N ASN A 513 -11.45 8.97 20.33
CA ASN A 513 -11.26 10.12 21.21
C ASN A 513 -9.78 10.20 21.60
N ASN A 514 -9.12 11.33 21.35
CA ASN A 514 -7.75 11.51 21.79
C ASN A 514 -7.67 11.67 23.32
N ASP A 515 -7.06 10.70 24.00
CA ASP A 515 -6.52 10.89 25.35
C ASP A 515 -5.09 11.44 25.22
N PRO A 516 -4.82 12.68 25.68
CA PRO A 516 -3.48 13.29 25.61
C PRO A 516 -2.37 12.44 26.23
N ALA A 517 -2.67 11.61 27.24
CA ALA A 517 -1.69 10.74 27.86
C ALA A 517 -1.31 9.54 26.98
N ARG A 518 -2.15 9.19 26.01
CA ARG A 518 -2.03 8.01 25.14
C ARG A 518 -2.03 8.35 23.65
N THR A 519 -1.85 9.63 23.27
CA THR A 519 -1.99 10.09 21.88
C THR A 519 -1.19 9.25 20.88
N GLN A 520 0.06 8.90 21.19
CA GLN A 520 0.91 8.11 20.27
C GLN A 520 0.41 6.67 20.07
N GLU A 521 -0.09 6.04 21.14
CA GLU A 521 -0.67 4.70 21.09
C GLU A 521 -1.98 4.72 20.28
N LEU A 522 -2.87 5.65 20.61
CA LEU A 522 -4.15 5.81 19.93
C LEU A 522 -3.97 6.17 18.45
N GLU A 523 -3.00 7.01 18.11
CA GLU A 523 -2.60 7.29 16.72
C GLU A 523 -2.23 6.01 15.96
N SER A 524 -1.50 5.11 16.62
CA SER A 524 -1.08 3.85 16.03
C SER A 524 -2.29 2.93 15.79
N LEU A 525 -3.23 2.86 16.73
CA LEU A 525 -4.48 2.10 16.58
C LEU A 525 -5.37 2.66 15.46
N ILE A 526 -5.61 3.98 15.43
CA ILE A 526 -6.45 4.59 14.37
C ILE A 526 -5.81 4.44 12.99
N SER A 527 -4.48 4.49 12.89
CA SER A 527 -3.77 4.28 11.63
C SER A 527 -4.04 2.88 11.07
N ILE A 528 -4.16 1.88 11.94
CA ILE A 528 -4.52 0.52 11.54
C ILE A 528 -6.03 0.38 11.29
N ALA A 529 -6.88 1.09 12.03
CA ALA A 529 -8.32 1.09 11.73
C ALA A 529 -8.63 1.69 10.35
N MET A 530 -7.91 2.73 9.92
CA MET A 530 -8.18 3.44 8.66
C MET A 530 -7.92 2.61 7.39
N VAL A 531 -7.18 1.50 7.50
CA VAL A 531 -6.90 0.61 6.37
C VAL A 531 -8.00 -0.43 6.12
N THR A 532 -9.00 -0.54 7.00
CA THR A 532 -9.98 -1.66 6.98
C THR A 532 -11.25 -1.38 6.17
N GLU A 533 -11.24 -0.32 5.38
CA GLU A 533 -12.40 0.23 4.64
C GLU A 533 -13.61 0.64 5.51
N ARG A 534 -13.48 0.51 6.83
CA ARG A 534 -14.49 0.90 7.82
C ARG A 534 -14.38 2.38 8.12
N PRO A 535 -15.51 3.08 8.33
CA PRO A 535 -15.45 4.48 8.69
C PRO A 535 -14.75 4.65 10.05
N VAL A 536 -13.78 5.56 10.07
CA VAL A 536 -13.13 6.03 11.29
C VAL A 536 -13.49 7.50 11.49
N VAL A 537 -14.13 7.82 12.61
CA VAL A 537 -14.55 9.18 12.96
C VAL A 537 -14.06 9.56 14.34
N PHE A 538 -14.16 10.85 14.68
CA PHE A 538 -13.54 11.42 15.86
C PHE A 538 -14.56 12.14 16.74
N THR A 539 -14.19 12.44 17.99
CA THR A 539 -14.98 13.34 18.84
C THR A 539 -14.42 14.77 18.76
N ARG A 540 -15.28 15.77 18.91
CA ARG A 540 -14.84 17.19 18.97
C ARG A 540 -14.05 17.50 20.24
N ARG A 541 -14.25 16.71 21.29
CA ARG A 541 -13.62 16.89 22.61
C ARG A 541 -12.25 16.23 22.71
N GLY A 542 -11.97 15.23 21.86
CA GLY A 542 -10.69 14.51 21.79
C GLY A 542 -10.08 14.62 20.40
N VAL A 543 -9.77 15.84 19.97
CA VAL A 543 -9.11 16.12 18.68
C VAL A 543 -7.68 15.57 18.68
N PHE A 544 -7.24 15.04 17.54
CA PHE A 544 -5.85 14.61 17.32
C PHE A 544 -5.10 15.77 16.65
N PRO A 545 -4.27 16.56 17.37
CA PRO A 545 -3.65 17.77 16.81
C PRO A 545 -2.86 17.51 15.52
N GLN A 546 -2.27 16.33 15.41
CA GLN A 546 -1.48 15.88 14.27
C GLN A 546 -2.30 15.59 13.00
N LEU A 547 -3.62 15.46 13.11
CA LEU A 547 -4.54 15.33 11.96
C LEU A 547 -4.94 16.67 11.35
N LEU A 548 -4.58 17.78 12.02
CA LEU A 548 -4.65 19.14 11.48
C LEU A 548 -6.07 19.54 11.01
N GLY A 549 -7.12 19.06 11.70
CA GLY A 549 -8.51 19.44 11.41
C GLY A 549 -9.12 18.73 10.20
N ARG A 550 -8.54 17.61 9.74
CA ARG A 550 -9.06 16.79 8.64
C ARG A 550 -10.12 15.77 9.07
N GLU A 551 -10.37 15.71 10.38
CA GLU A 551 -11.27 14.77 11.01
C GLU A 551 -12.75 15.04 10.66
N LEU A 552 -13.51 13.96 10.45
CA LEU A 552 -14.96 13.98 10.53
C LEU A 552 -15.40 13.66 11.96
N TYR A 553 -16.34 14.45 12.49
CA TYR A 553 -16.77 14.33 13.87
C TYR A 553 -18.09 13.55 14.00
N VAL A 554 -18.14 12.59 14.93
CA VAL A 554 -19.32 11.76 15.18
C VAL A 554 -20.53 12.59 15.63
N GLU A 555 -20.31 13.74 16.23
CA GLU A 555 -21.37 14.63 16.71
C GLU A 555 -22.16 15.28 15.56
N ASP A 556 -21.59 15.38 14.37
CA ASP A 556 -22.18 16.12 13.24
C ASP A 556 -23.08 15.26 12.34
N HIS A 557 -23.06 13.93 12.52
CA HIS A 557 -23.75 12.98 11.64
C HIS A 557 -24.48 11.90 12.46
N SER A 558 -25.45 11.23 11.84
CA SER A 558 -26.03 10.01 12.41
C SER A 558 -25.06 8.83 12.26
N ILE A 559 -25.13 7.85 13.18
CA ILE A 559 -24.33 6.63 13.14
C ILE A 559 -24.59 5.84 11.86
N ALA A 560 -25.85 5.76 11.41
CA ALA A 560 -26.22 5.09 10.17
C ALA A 560 -25.62 5.78 8.93
N GLU A 561 -25.59 7.12 8.92
CA GLU A 561 -24.97 7.89 7.85
C GLU A 561 -23.46 7.65 7.79
N ILE A 562 -22.77 7.68 8.94
CA ILE A 562 -21.33 7.42 9.02
C ILE A 562 -21.00 6.00 8.53
N ILE A 563 -21.76 4.98 8.96
CA ILE A 563 -21.59 3.60 8.48
C ILE A 563 -21.69 3.54 6.94
N ARG A 564 -22.68 4.24 6.38
CA ARG A 564 -22.89 4.32 4.92
C ARG A 564 -21.77 5.09 4.19
N MET A 565 -21.14 6.07 4.84
CA MET A 565 -19.99 6.77 4.26
C MET A 565 -18.79 5.85 4.05
N GLY A 566 -18.59 4.87 4.94
CA GLY A 566 -17.43 4.00 4.89
C GLY A 566 -16.13 4.81 4.86
N MET A 567 -15.24 4.50 3.91
CA MET A 567 -13.98 5.25 3.76
C MET A 567 -14.15 6.73 3.43
N ALA A 568 -15.29 7.16 2.86
CA ALA A 568 -15.50 8.59 2.60
C ALA A 568 -15.39 9.43 3.89
N ALA A 569 -15.69 8.84 5.06
CA ALA A 569 -15.61 9.50 6.35
C ALA A 569 -14.17 9.93 6.72
N HIS A 570 -13.15 9.20 6.23
CA HIS A 570 -11.75 9.45 6.58
C HIS A 570 -10.81 9.50 5.37
N ILE A 571 -11.32 9.56 4.13
CA ILE A 571 -10.49 9.49 2.92
C ILE A 571 -9.44 10.61 2.85
N LYS A 572 -9.77 11.82 3.31
CA LYS A 572 -8.83 12.95 3.37
C LYS A 572 -7.67 12.65 4.32
N VAL A 573 -7.98 12.10 5.49
CA VAL A 573 -6.98 11.68 6.49
C VAL A 573 -6.12 10.56 5.91
N LEU A 574 -6.74 9.53 5.34
CA LEU A 574 -6.03 8.44 4.68
C LEU A 574 -5.11 8.92 3.56
N TYR A 575 -5.55 9.88 2.77
CA TYR A 575 -4.75 10.47 1.70
C TYR A 575 -3.55 11.26 2.25
N ASP A 576 -3.78 12.17 3.19
CA ASP A 576 -2.74 13.09 3.67
C ASP A 576 -1.70 12.40 4.57
N PHE A 577 -2.09 11.34 5.26
CA PHE A 577 -1.22 10.59 6.17
C PHE A 577 -0.94 9.16 5.70
N GLY A 578 -1.31 8.83 4.47
CA GLY A 578 -0.97 7.57 3.83
C GLY A 578 0.54 7.42 3.67
N GLU A 579 1.01 6.17 3.79
CA GLU A 579 2.43 5.80 3.64
C GLU A 579 3.09 6.42 2.38
N TRP A 580 2.35 6.52 1.27
CA TRP A 580 2.81 7.11 0.01
C TRP A 580 3.06 8.62 0.06
N THR A 581 2.21 9.36 0.78
CA THR A 581 2.33 10.82 0.94
C THR A 581 3.54 11.12 1.81
N PHE A 582 3.70 10.36 2.89
CA PHE A 582 4.86 10.45 3.77
C PHE A 582 6.17 10.13 3.03
N ALA A 583 6.21 9.02 2.30
CA ALA A 583 7.36 8.61 1.48
C ALA A 583 7.76 9.68 0.46
N THR A 584 6.78 10.29 -0.21
CA THR A 584 7.00 11.35 -1.19
C THR A 584 7.65 12.58 -0.55
N ALA A 585 7.15 13.02 0.60
CA ALA A 585 7.72 14.14 1.33
C ALA A 585 9.17 13.87 1.73
N LEU A 586 9.45 12.70 2.31
CA LEU A 586 10.80 12.31 2.70
C LEU A 586 11.75 12.28 1.51
N ARG A 587 11.35 11.67 0.40
CA ARG A 587 12.19 11.61 -0.79
C ARG A 587 12.52 13.00 -1.31
N ARG A 588 11.54 13.91 -1.36
CA ARG A 588 11.80 15.29 -1.76
C ARG A 588 12.76 15.99 -0.83
N ILE A 589 12.67 15.74 0.47
CA ILE A 589 13.62 16.27 1.46
C ILE A 589 15.03 15.76 1.20
N LEU A 590 15.17 14.45 0.91
CA LEU A 590 16.45 13.82 0.62
C LEU A 590 17.08 14.35 -0.67
N ASP A 591 16.30 14.56 -1.74
CA ASP A 591 16.76 15.05 -3.05
C ASP A 591 16.75 16.58 -3.24
N GLU A 592 16.37 17.33 -2.19
CA GLU A 592 16.26 18.80 -2.16
C GLU A 592 15.21 19.45 -3.08
N SER A 593 14.39 18.67 -3.80
CA SER A 593 13.37 19.22 -4.70
C SER A 593 12.29 20.06 -4.00
N TRP A 594 12.24 20.04 -2.67
CA TRP A 594 11.32 20.84 -1.85
C TRP A 594 11.74 22.30 -1.65
N ARG A 595 13.04 22.61 -1.69
CA ARG A 595 13.57 23.94 -1.31
C ARG A 595 12.92 25.13 -2.04
N PRO A 596 12.59 25.07 -3.35
CA PRO A 596 11.98 26.21 -4.04
C PRO A 596 10.64 26.68 -3.44
N THR A 597 10.01 25.85 -2.60
CA THR A 597 8.67 26.12 -2.06
C THR A 597 8.68 26.72 -0.66
N ILE A 598 9.82 26.68 0.02
CA ILE A 598 10.01 27.26 1.34
C ILE A 598 11.12 28.30 1.19
N SER A 599 10.75 29.58 1.39
CA SER A 599 11.59 30.79 1.27
C SER A 599 13.07 30.56 1.60
N PRO A 600 14.01 31.25 0.92
CA PRO A 600 15.37 30.78 0.71
C PRO A 600 16.04 30.28 1.99
N VAL A 601 16.28 28.96 2.02
CA VAL A 601 17.00 28.27 3.09
C VAL A 601 18.50 28.35 2.79
N PRO A 602 19.33 28.91 3.69
CA PRO A 602 20.78 28.91 3.52
C PRO A 602 21.34 27.48 3.37
N ASP A 603 22.34 27.32 2.53
CA ASP A 603 23.09 26.07 2.47
C ASP A 603 23.75 25.81 3.84
N ASN A 604 23.51 24.62 4.39
CA ASN A 604 23.88 24.18 5.75
C ASN A 604 22.98 24.65 6.91
N ALA A 605 21.81 25.25 6.65
CA ALA A 605 20.87 25.55 7.72
C ALA A 605 20.20 24.29 8.28
N ILE A 606 19.91 24.31 9.58
CA ILE A 606 18.91 23.44 10.19
C ILE A 606 17.54 24.00 9.80
N VAL A 607 16.70 23.18 9.19
CA VAL A 607 15.34 23.57 8.82
C VAL A 607 14.34 22.79 9.63
N ALA A 608 13.50 23.48 10.39
CA ALA A 608 12.32 22.86 11.01
C ALA A 608 11.09 23.09 10.12
N LEU A 609 10.42 22.01 9.75
CA LEU A 609 9.14 22.05 9.04
C LEU A 609 7.99 21.93 10.06
N SER A 610 7.01 22.81 9.95
CA SER A 610 5.70 22.60 10.60
C SER A 610 4.94 21.44 9.95
N PRO A 611 3.91 20.87 10.62
CA PRO A 611 3.06 19.84 10.04
C PRO A 611 2.47 20.22 8.67
N ALA A 612 2.00 21.46 8.55
CA ALA A 612 1.42 21.96 7.30
C ALA A 612 2.46 22.08 6.19
N GLN A 613 3.68 22.56 6.52
CA GLN A 613 4.78 22.64 5.54
C GLN A 613 5.21 21.25 5.08
N PHE A 614 5.28 20.25 5.97
CA PHE A 614 5.60 18.88 5.57
C PHE A 614 4.57 18.32 4.57
N LEU A 615 3.27 18.49 4.82
CA LEU A 615 2.22 18.09 3.88
C LEU A 615 2.27 18.89 2.57
N GLN A 616 2.66 20.17 2.62
CA GLN A 616 2.88 20.97 1.42
C GLN A 616 4.06 20.42 0.60
N VAL A 617 5.15 20.00 1.24
CA VAL A 617 6.28 19.31 0.59
C VAL A 617 5.81 18.02 -0.06
N ALA A 618 4.94 17.24 0.60
CA ALA A 618 4.34 16.04 0.03
C ALA A 618 3.48 16.32 -1.22
N ALA A 619 2.78 17.46 -1.25
CA ALA A 619 1.88 17.85 -2.32
C ALA A 619 2.56 18.53 -3.52
N LEU A 620 3.87 18.84 -3.46
CA LEU A 620 4.59 19.40 -4.62
C LEU A 620 4.41 18.54 -5.88
N GLY A 621 4.52 19.14 -7.05
CA GLY A 621 4.35 18.41 -8.32
C GLY A 621 2.92 17.93 -8.65
N THR A 622 1.97 17.97 -7.72
CA THR A 622 0.54 17.73 -7.96
C THR A 622 -0.21 19.01 -8.36
N GLY A 623 0.38 20.19 -8.09
CA GLY A 623 -0.28 21.49 -8.26
C GLY A 623 -1.28 21.84 -7.15
N VAL A 624 -1.41 20.97 -6.14
CA VAL A 624 -2.32 21.17 -5.00
C VAL A 624 -1.69 22.13 -4.00
N THR A 625 -2.42 23.18 -3.62
CA THR A 625 -2.04 24.04 -2.51
C THR A 625 -2.65 23.52 -1.22
N VAL A 626 -1.84 23.06 -0.28
CA VAL A 626 -2.30 22.65 1.05
C VAL A 626 -2.54 23.92 1.88
N THR A 627 -3.77 24.42 1.88
CA THR A 627 -4.13 25.57 2.74
C THR A 627 -4.30 25.09 4.19
N GLY A 628 -3.46 25.59 5.10
CA GLY A 628 -3.49 25.21 6.53
C GLY A 628 -4.74 25.64 7.30
N HIS A 629 -5.67 26.36 6.66
CA HIS A 629 -6.96 26.72 7.21
C HIS A 629 -8.03 26.55 6.13
N GLU A 630 -8.67 25.37 6.07
CA GLU A 630 -10.04 25.35 5.58
C GLU A 630 -10.80 26.33 6.48
N LYS A 631 -11.24 27.48 5.92
CA LYS A 631 -12.22 28.34 6.58
C LYS A 631 -13.34 27.40 7.03
N ARG A 632 -13.58 27.28 8.35
CA ARG A 632 -14.73 26.53 8.89
C ARG A 632 -15.95 26.90 8.06
N VAL A 633 -16.37 26.01 7.17
CA VAL A 633 -17.59 26.20 6.38
C VAL A 633 -18.68 26.07 7.43
N HIS A 634 -19.21 27.22 7.87
CA HIS A 634 -20.44 27.22 8.65
C HIS A 634 -21.52 26.66 7.75
N PHE A 635 -21.83 25.37 7.91
CA PHE A 635 -23.09 24.82 7.44
C PHE A 635 -24.19 25.60 8.14
N ARG A 636 -24.85 26.51 7.41
CA ARG A 636 -26.10 27.10 7.88
C ARG A 636 -27.14 25.99 7.81
N HIS A 637 -27.56 25.50 8.98
CA HIS A 637 -28.78 24.72 9.11
C HIS A 637 -30.00 25.55 8.73
#